data_AF-A0A7C1PGN4-F1
#
_entry.id   AF-A0A7C1PGN4-F1
#
_cell.length_a   1.000
_cell.length_b   1.000
_cell.length_c   1.000
_cell.angle_alpha   90.00
_cell.angle_beta   90.00
_cell.angle_gamma   90.00
#
_symmetry.space_group_name_H-M   'P 1'
#
loop_
_entity.id
_entity.type
_entity.pdbx_description
1 polymer ?
#
loop_
_entity_poly.entity_id
_entity_poly.type
_entity_poly.pdbx_seq_one_letter_code
_entity_poly.pdbx_strand_id
1 'polypeptide(L)'
;MSCFLACHLPAAKVARADLNRNGVREQYLLREGRLLIAEGAGTLWHSPPTWQVDDFTLGDANNDGAVDLLLSVWKRGSFGRHRPFWLTGEDNSCKNHLFVYDLVGNILKPVWLSSNLDRPIISLTVTDADGDGQNELVVTEGNYRHVTGGVFVLDARAPRVTVWRWEEWGFALCGP
;
A
#
# COMPACT_ATOMS: atom_id res chain seq x y z
N MET A 1 16.50 -9.20 10.60
CA MET A 1 16.12 -10.44 9.87
C MET A 1 15.01 -10.11 8.88
N SER A 2 15.24 -10.39 7.59
CA SER A 2 14.32 -10.10 6.49
C SER A 2 12.95 -10.75 6.69
N CYS A 3 11.88 -10.03 6.33
CA CYS A 3 10.51 -10.55 6.23
C CYS A 3 10.31 -11.59 5.11
N PHE A 4 11.32 -11.80 4.28
CA PHE A 4 11.15 -12.24 2.90
C PHE A 4 11.53 -13.71 2.76
N LEU A 5 10.61 -14.52 2.27
CA LEU A 5 10.93 -15.72 1.51
C LEU A 5 11.05 -15.31 0.04
N ALA A 6 12.13 -15.73 -0.64
CA ALA A 6 12.40 -15.43 -2.06
C ALA A 6 11.37 -15.98 -3.08
N CYS A 7 10.22 -16.48 -2.60
CA CYS A 7 9.22 -17.22 -3.36
C CYS A 7 8.14 -16.33 -4.00
N HIS A 8 8.02 -15.06 -3.60
CA HIS A 8 7.06 -14.12 -4.20
C HIS A 8 7.71 -12.75 -4.41
N LEU A 9 8.04 -12.45 -5.66
CA LEU A 9 8.38 -11.09 -6.10
C LEU A 9 7.26 -10.59 -7.00
N PRO A 10 6.76 -9.36 -6.78
CA PRO A 10 5.74 -8.79 -7.62
C PRO A 10 6.27 -8.53 -9.02
N ALA A 11 5.36 -8.50 -9.99
CA ALA A 11 5.67 -8.06 -11.34
C ALA A 11 6.15 -6.60 -11.31
N ALA A 12 7.06 -6.26 -12.23
CA ALA A 12 7.45 -4.87 -12.38
C ALA A 12 6.26 -4.03 -12.86
N LYS A 13 6.06 -2.86 -12.26
CA LYS A 13 4.97 -1.95 -12.59
C LYS A 13 5.52 -0.53 -12.71
N VAL A 14 5.06 0.20 -13.73
CA VAL A 14 5.44 1.59 -13.97
C VAL A 14 4.20 2.44 -14.12
N ALA A 15 4.19 3.60 -13.48
CA ALA A 15 3.21 4.66 -13.72
C ALA A 15 3.90 6.01 -13.87
N ARG A 16 3.20 6.96 -14.48
CA ARG A 16 3.63 8.36 -14.60
C ARG A 16 2.46 9.28 -14.34
N ALA A 17 2.60 10.19 -13.39
CA ALA A 17 1.61 11.19 -13.03
C ALA A 17 2.31 12.38 -12.37
N ASP A 18 1.66 13.52 -12.35
CA ASP A 18 2.13 14.75 -11.68
C ASP A 18 1.38 14.87 -10.35
N LEU A 19 1.89 14.20 -9.30
CA LEU A 19 1.21 14.18 -8.00
C LEU A 19 1.49 15.45 -7.20
N ASN A 20 2.66 16.07 -7.39
CA ASN A 20 3.00 17.31 -6.71
C ASN A 20 2.45 18.58 -7.39
N ARG A 21 1.83 18.43 -8.56
CA ARG A 21 1.20 19.48 -9.37
C ARG A 21 2.16 20.58 -9.80
N ASN A 22 3.41 20.21 -10.08
CA ASN A 22 4.43 21.15 -10.56
C ASN A 22 4.47 21.27 -12.09
N GLY A 23 3.65 20.50 -12.81
CA GLY A 23 3.57 20.45 -14.27
C GLY A 23 4.49 19.42 -14.92
N VAL A 24 5.28 18.68 -14.14
CA VAL A 24 6.16 17.60 -14.57
C VAL A 24 5.63 16.28 -14.02
N ARG A 25 5.59 15.24 -14.85
CA ARG A 25 5.17 13.92 -14.37
C ARG A 25 6.33 13.20 -13.71
N GLU A 26 6.16 12.82 -12.45
CA GLU A 26 7.01 11.83 -11.80
C GLU A 26 6.83 10.44 -12.42
N GLN A 27 7.83 9.59 -12.22
CA GLN A 27 7.82 8.18 -12.55
C GLN A 27 7.81 7.35 -11.27
N TYR A 28 6.88 6.40 -11.21
CA TYR A 28 6.71 5.43 -10.13
C TYR A 28 7.10 4.06 -10.67
N LEU A 29 8.17 3.47 -10.18
CA LEU A 29 8.73 2.20 -10.64
C LEU A 29 8.75 1.19 -9.49
N LEU A 30 7.87 0.20 -9.56
CA LEU A 30 7.93 -0.99 -8.71
C LEU A 30 8.77 -2.05 -9.42
N ARG A 31 9.84 -2.51 -8.76
CA ARG A 31 10.67 -3.61 -9.23
C ARG A 31 11.26 -4.36 -8.05
N GLU A 32 11.25 -5.70 -8.11
CA GLU A 32 11.87 -6.56 -7.10
C GLU A 32 11.41 -6.22 -5.66
N GLY A 33 10.13 -5.89 -5.49
CA GLY A 33 9.55 -5.57 -4.19
C GLY A 33 9.87 -4.17 -3.65
N ARG A 34 10.46 -3.29 -4.46
CA ARG A 34 10.81 -1.91 -4.07
C ARG A 34 10.19 -0.90 -5.01
N LEU A 35 9.64 0.16 -4.44
CA LEU A 35 9.12 1.29 -5.19
C LEU A 35 10.16 2.42 -5.22
N LEU A 36 10.42 2.94 -6.41
CA LEU A 36 11.19 4.16 -6.66
C LEU A 36 10.27 5.23 -7.23
N ILE A 37 10.38 6.45 -6.71
CA ILE A 37 9.75 7.66 -7.24
C ILE A 37 10.86 8.57 -7.75
N ALA A 38 10.78 8.98 -9.01
CA ALA A 38 11.78 9.81 -9.65
C ALA A 38 11.13 10.90 -10.51
N GLU A 39 11.81 12.03 -10.64
CA GLU A 39 11.45 13.11 -11.56
C GLU A 39 12.68 13.49 -12.37
N GLY A 40 12.58 13.37 -13.70
CA GLY A 40 13.73 13.55 -14.59
C GLY A 40 14.89 12.60 -14.23
N ALA A 41 16.06 13.17 -13.88
CA ALA A 41 17.23 12.41 -13.43
C ALA A 41 17.32 12.29 -11.89
N GLY A 42 16.43 12.95 -11.15
CA GLY A 42 16.43 12.98 -9.69
C GLY A 42 15.57 11.87 -9.08
N THR A 43 16.06 11.23 -8.02
CA THR A 43 15.23 10.37 -7.18
C THR A 43 14.55 11.23 -6.12
N LEU A 44 13.22 11.15 -6.04
CA LEU A 44 12.43 11.81 -5.01
C LEU A 44 12.32 10.94 -3.75
N TRP A 45 12.08 9.64 -3.93
CA TRP A 45 11.89 8.72 -2.82
C TRP A 45 12.10 7.27 -3.23
N HIS A 46 12.48 6.41 -2.29
CA HIS A 46 12.46 4.96 -2.45
C HIS A 46 11.89 4.28 -1.20
N SER A 47 11.24 3.13 -1.38
CA SER A 47 10.73 2.38 -0.23
C SER A 47 11.86 1.90 0.67
N PRO A 48 11.65 1.84 2.00
CA PRO A 48 12.62 1.27 2.92
C PRO A 48 13.01 -0.17 2.53
N PRO A 49 14.28 -0.58 2.70
CA PRO A 49 14.73 -1.93 2.33
C PRO A 49 14.11 -3.04 3.19
N THR A 50 13.47 -2.68 4.31
CA THR A 50 12.75 -3.60 5.19
C THR A 50 11.30 -3.85 4.75
N TRP A 51 10.83 -3.14 3.72
CA TRP A 51 9.50 -3.31 3.14
C TRP A 51 9.56 -4.17 1.89
N GLN A 52 8.51 -4.95 1.66
CA GLN A 52 8.18 -5.55 0.37
C GLN A 52 6.93 -4.82 -0.15
N VAL A 53 7.07 -4.00 -1.18
CA VAL A 53 5.90 -3.43 -1.87
C VAL A 53 5.44 -4.46 -2.89
N ASP A 54 4.19 -4.93 -2.82
CA ASP A 54 3.63 -5.94 -3.73
C ASP A 54 2.86 -5.33 -4.90
N ASP A 55 2.16 -4.23 -4.66
CA ASP A 55 1.47 -3.47 -5.71
C ASP A 55 1.32 -2.00 -5.28
N PHE A 56 1.08 -1.13 -6.26
CA PHE A 56 0.74 0.27 -6.01
C PHE A 56 -0.30 0.77 -7.01
N THR A 57 -1.11 1.76 -6.64
CA THR A 57 -1.96 2.49 -7.57
C THR A 57 -1.88 3.99 -7.31
N LEU A 58 -2.23 4.77 -8.33
CA LEU A 58 -2.36 6.22 -8.25
C LEU A 58 -3.83 6.57 -8.45
N GLY A 59 -4.38 7.41 -7.58
CA GLY A 59 -5.77 7.89 -7.69
C GLY A 59 -6.16 8.70 -6.48
N ASP A 60 -7.17 9.57 -6.64
CA ASP A 60 -7.74 10.38 -5.56
C ASP A 60 -8.62 9.48 -4.67
N ALA A 61 -8.01 8.81 -3.70
CA ALA A 61 -8.67 7.78 -2.90
C ALA A 61 -9.35 8.35 -1.66
N ASN A 62 -8.95 9.55 -1.23
CA ASN A 62 -9.57 10.27 -0.12
C ASN A 62 -10.61 11.30 -0.59
N ASN A 63 -10.79 11.48 -1.90
CA ASN A 63 -11.72 12.41 -2.55
C ASN A 63 -11.47 13.89 -2.20
N ASP A 64 -10.21 14.28 -2.01
CA ASP A 64 -9.81 15.67 -1.77
C ASP A 64 -9.42 16.43 -3.05
N GLY A 65 -9.49 15.75 -4.20
CA GLY A 65 -9.15 16.26 -5.53
C GLY A 65 -7.69 16.07 -5.92
N ALA A 66 -6.80 15.66 -5.00
CA ALA A 66 -5.41 15.31 -5.29
C ALA A 66 -5.24 13.82 -5.57
N VAL A 67 -4.27 13.48 -6.41
CA VAL A 67 -3.97 12.08 -6.71
C VAL A 67 -3.07 11.55 -5.59
N ASP A 68 -3.52 10.51 -4.90
CA ASP A 68 -2.73 9.80 -3.90
C ASP A 68 -1.86 8.71 -4.54
N LEU A 69 -0.79 8.32 -3.83
CA LEU A 69 -0.06 7.07 -4.02
C LEU A 69 -0.51 6.06 -2.95
N LEU A 70 -1.08 4.93 -3.38
CA LEU A 70 -1.47 3.84 -2.50
C LEU A 70 -0.55 2.64 -2.69
N LEU A 71 -0.08 2.05 -1.59
CA LEU A 71 0.85 0.92 -1.58
C LEU A 71 0.28 -0.28 -0.82
N SER A 72 0.36 -1.48 -1.42
CA SER A 72 0.29 -2.75 -0.70
C SER A 72 1.69 -3.13 -0.22
N VAL A 73 1.91 -3.16 1.10
CA VAL A 73 3.23 -3.32 1.71
C VAL A 73 3.25 -4.45 2.72
N TRP A 74 4.17 -5.41 2.57
CA TRP A 74 4.53 -6.33 3.65
C TRP A 74 5.68 -5.79 4.46
N LYS A 75 5.50 -5.74 5.77
CA LYS A 75 6.56 -5.37 6.70
C LYS A 75 6.34 -6.01 8.06
N ARG A 76 7.37 -5.94 8.90
CA ARG A 76 7.30 -6.43 10.28
C ARG A 76 6.61 -5.42 11.17
N GLY A 77 5.65 -5.92 11.96
CA GLY A 77 4.93 -5.20 13.00
C GLY A 77 4.05 -4.06 12.49
N SER A 78 3.20 -3.51 13.34
CA SER A 78 2.26 -2.43 12.95
C SER A 78 2.72 -1.06 13.44
N PHE A 79 3.27 -0.98 14.66
CA PHE A 79 3.46 0.30 15.36
C PHE A 79 4.87 0.90 15.25
N GLY A 80 5.84 0.15 14.71
CA GLY A 80 7.25 0.57 14.67
C GLY A 80 7.75 0.99 16.05
N ARG A 81 8.38 2.18 16.15
CA ARG A 81 8.90 2.74 17.42
C ARG A 81 7.83 3.34 18.34
N HIS A 82 6.61 3.56 17.83
CA HIS A 82 5.51 4.23 18.55
C HIS A 82 4.51 3.21 19.13
N ARG A 83 5.01 2.03 19.53
CA ARG A 83 4.20 0.96 20.11
C ARG A 83 3.53 1.42 21.42
N PRO A 84 2.20 1.30 21.55
CA PRO A 84 1.52 1.63 22.79
C PRO A 84 1.98 0.77 23.97
N PHE A 85 2.02 1.35 25.18
CA PHE A 85 2.57 0.69 26.36
C PHE A 85 1.73 -0.51 26.85
N TRP A 86 0.44 -0.56 26.51
CA TRP A 86 -0.48 -1.63 26.92
C TRP A 86 -0.38 -2.91 26.08
N LEU A 87 0.35 -2.90 24.96
CA LEU A 87 0.73 -4.14 24.27
C LEU A 87 1.94 -4.76 25.00
N THR A 88 1.88 -6.04 25.33
CA THR A 88 2.90 -6.75 26.12
C THR A 88 3.72 -7.78 25.32
N GLY A 89 3.34 -8.13 24.09
CA GLY A 89 4.07 -9.05 23.21
C GLY A 89 4.77 -8.40 22.00
N GLU A 90 5.86 -9.00 21.50
CA GLU A 90 6.53 -8.50 20.30
C GLU A 90 5.63 -8.64 19.06
N ASP A 91 5.30 -7.54 18.38
CA ASP A 91 4.64 -7.59 17.07
C ASP A 91 5.69 -7.82 15.98
N ASN A 92 6.15 -9.07 15.91
CA ASN A 92 7.15 -9.52 14.96
C ASN A 92 6.54 -10.16 13.72
N SER A 93 5.21 -10.10 13.58
CA SER A 93 4.53 -10.69 12.43
C SER A 93 4.85 -9.91 11.17
N CYS A 94 5.13 -10.61 10.08
CA CYS A 94 5.23 -10.00 8.76
C CYS A 94 3.88 -10.13 8.07
N LYS A 95 3.18 -9.02 7.92
CA LYS A 95 1.83 -8.98 7.35
C LYS A 95 1.71 -7.80 6.40
N ASN A 96 0.63 -7.82 5.62
CA ASN A 96 0.35 -6.82 4.60
C ASN A 96 -0.35 -5.59 5.21
N HIS A 97 -0.04 -4.43 4.67
CA HIS A 97 -0.54 -3.11 5.06
C HIS A 97 -0.94 -2.34 3.82
N LEU A 98 -1.91 -1.45 3.97
CA LEU A 98 -2.29 -0.44 2.97
C LEU A 98 -1.81 0.92 3.46
N PHE A 99 -0.94 1.57 2.66
CA PHE A 99 -0.44 2.91 2.95
C PHE A 99 -0.88 3.88 1.87
N VAL A 100 -1.28 5.09 2.28
CA VAL A 100 -1.70 6.20 1.42
C VAL A 100 -0.76 7.38 1.65
N TYR A 101 -0.27 7.95 0.55
CA TYR A 101 0.67 9.05 0.55
C TYR A 101 0.28 10.14 -0.43
N ASP A 102 0.51 11.38 0.00
CA ASP A 102 0.62 12.54 -0.87
C ASP A 102 2.06 12.77 -1.28
N LEU A 103 2.26 13.35 -2.46
CA LEU A 103 3.52 13.97 -2.83
C LEU A 103 3.36 15.49 -2.81
N VAL A 104 3.86 16.16 -1.76
CA VAL A 104 3.77 17.62 -1.62
C VAL A 104 5.13 18.24 -1.93
N GLY A 105 5.24 18.91 -3.08
CA GLY A 105 6.53 19.27 -3.65
C GLY A 105 7.36 18.01 -3.91
N ASN A 106 8.55 17.92 -3.31
CA ASN A 106 9.44 16.76 -3.47
C ASN A 106 9.42 15.82 -2.26
N ILE A 107 8.40 15.93 -1.39
CA ILE A 107 8.32 15.19 -0.12
C ILE A 107 7.10 14.29 -0.12
N LEU A 108 7.33 12.98 0.02
CA LEU A 108 6.27 12.00 0.20
C LEU A 108 5.75 12.06 1.65
N LYS A 109 4.49 12.45 1.84
CA LYS A 109 3.85 12.63 3.14
C LYS A 109 2.78 11.57 3.38
N PRO A 110 2.79 10.88 4.54
CA PRO A 110 1.73 9.92 4.84
C PRO A 110 0.41 10.65 5.07
N VAL A 111 -0.63 10.24 4.34
CA VAL A 111 -2.02 10.61 4.60
C VAL A 111 -2.59 9.66 5.63
N TRP A 112 -2.44 8.35 5.37
CA TRP A 112 -2.93 7.30 6.26
C TRP A 112 -2.14 6.01 6.10
N LEU A 113 -1.86 5.34 7.21
CA LEU A 113 -1.10 4.09 7.25
C LEU A 113 -1.86 3.06 8.07
N SER A 114 -2.31 1.99 7.44
CA SER A 114 -3.06 0.94 8.13
C SER A 114 -2.18 0.20 9.17
N SER A 115 -2.84 -0.34 10.20
CA SER A 115 -2.30 -1.52 10.89
C SER A 115 -2.26 -2.73 9.93
N ASN A 116 -1.80 -3.90 10.39
CA ASN A 116 -1.83 -5.08 9.53
C ASN A 116 -3.27 -5.39 9.10
N LEU A 117 -3.45 -5.69 7.82
CA LEU A 117 -4.75 -6.02 7.26
C LEU A 117 -5.15 -7.45 7.66
N ASP A 118 -6.45 -7.68 7.80
CA ASP A 118 -7.01 -9.02 8.06
C ASP A 118 -6.76 -9.99 6.92
N ARG A 119 -6.70 -9.49 5.69
CA ARG A 119 -6.34 -10.23 4.48
C ARG A 119 -5.30 -9.47 3.66
N PRO A 120 -4.34 -10.16 3.05
CA PRO A 120 -3.35 -9.50 2.22
C PRO A 120 -3.92 -9.05 0.88
N ILE A 121 -3.52 -7.86 0.43
CA ILE A 121 -3.87 -7.31 -0.88
C ILE A 121 -3.03 -8.00 -1.96
N ILE A 122 -3.70 -8.52 -2.98
CA ILE A 122 -3.11 -9.03 -4.23
C ILE A 122 -2.93 -7.87 -5.22
N SER A 123 -3.97 -7.06 -5.40
CA SER A 123 -3.97 -5.89 -6.26
C SER A 123 -4.99 -4.86 -5.80
N LEU A 124 -4.77 -3.60 -6.17
CA LEU A 124 -5.63 -2.49 -5.80
C LEU A 124 -5.77 -1.48 -6.94
N THR A 125 -6.94 -0.84 -7.04
CA THR A 125 -7.21 0.26 -7.98
C THR A 125 -8.19 1.25 -7.36
N VAL A 126 -8.10 2.52 -7.76
CA VAL A 126 -8.99 3.59 -7.31
C VAL A 126 -9.91 3.95 -8.46
N THR A 127 -11.21 3.89 -8.23
CA THR A 127 -12.24 4.21 -9.24
C THR A 127 -13.56 4.51 -8.54
N ASP A 128 -14.36 5.38 -9.13
CA ASP A 128 -15.79 5.48 -8.82
C ASP A 128 -16.47 4.17 -9.22
N ALA A 129 -16.77 3.33 -8.24
CA ALA A 129 -17.22 1.95 -8.44
C ALA A 129 -18.76 1.85 -8.46
N ASP A 130 -19.45 2.75 -7.76
CA ASP A 130 -20.92 2.78 -7.68
C ASP A 130 -21.58 3.89 -8.51
N GLY A 131 -20.78 4.79 -9.10
CA GLY A 131 -21.22 5.86 -9.98
C GLY A 131 -21.75 7.09 -9.24
N ASP A 132 -21.44 7.25 -7.94
CA ASP A 132 -21.89 8.39 -7.14
C ASP A 132 -21.03 9.66 -7.33
N GLY A 133 -19.95 9.55 -8.11
CA GLY A 133 -19.00 10.63 -8.38
C GLY A 133 -17.84 10.73 -7.38
N GLN A 134 -17.79 9.86 -6.38
CA GLN A 134 -16.66 9.68 -5.47
C GLN A 134 -15.91 8.41 -5.83
N ASN A 135 -14.59 8.41 -5.64
CA ASN A 135 -13.78 7.22 -5.87
C ASN A 135 -13.82 6.28 -4.66
N GLU A 136 -13.86 4.98 -4.95
CA GLU A 136 -13.60 3.89 -4.02
C GLU A 136 -12.27 3.20 -4.32
N LEU A 137 -11.75 2.51 -3.31
CA LEU A 137 -10.64 1.57 -3.45
C LEU A 137 -11.19 0.16 -3.71
N VAL A 138 -10.99 -0.33 -4.92
CA VAL A 138 -11.32 -1.71 -5.29
C VAL A 138 -10.09 -2.60 -5.10
N VAL A 139 -10.22 -3.60 -4.23
CA VAL A 139 -9.14 -4.47 -3.77
C VAL A 139 -9.43 -5.92 -4.13
N THR A 140 -8.44 -6.61 -4.69
CA THR A 140 -8.44 -8.08 -4.73
C THR A 140 -7.64 -8.60 -3.54
N GLU A 141 -8.29 -9.32 -2.63
CA GLU A 141 -7.70 -9.82 -1.40
C GLU A 141 -7.46 -11.33 -1.45
N GLY A 142 -6.29 -11.77 -0.98
CA GLY A 142 -5.95 -13.19 -0.82
C GLY A 142 -6.22 -13.70 0.59
N ASN A 143 -5.52 -14.76 0.99
CA ASN A 143 -5.49 -15.27 2.35
C ASN A 143 -4.05 -15.27 2.88
N TYR A 144 -3.89 -15.20 4.20
CA TYR A 144 -2.59 -15.49 4.81
C TYR A 144 -2.39 -16.99 4.91
N ARG A 145 -1.24 -17.47 4.43
CA ARG A 145 -0.74 -18.80 4.75
C ARG A 145 0.45 -18.67 5.68
N HIS A 146 0.33 -19.28 6.85
CA HIS A 146 1.44 -19.35 7.81
C HIS A 146 2.55 -20.25 7.27
N VAL A 147 3.80 -19.84 7.42
CA VAL A 147 4.97 -20.64 7.01
C VAL A 147 5.75 -21.11 8.23
N THR A 148 6.32 -20.18 8.99
CA THR A 148 7.08 -20.46 10.21
C THR A 148 7.26 -19.18 11.03
N GLY A 149 7.35 -19.31 12.35
CA GLY A 149 7.45 -18.16 13.25
C GLY A 149 6.36 -17.12 12.99
N GLY A 150 6.71 -15.83 13.01
CA GLY A 150 5.80 -14.73 12.64
C GLY A 150 5.69 -14.46 11.13
N VAL A 151 6.14 -15.37 10.26
CA VAL A 151 6.18 -15.15 8.80
C VAL A 151 4.95 -15.73 8.13
N PHE A 152 4.22 -14.87 7.42
CA PHE A 152 3.09 -15.21 6.57
C PHE A 152 3.44 -14.95 5.11
N VAL A 153 2.78 -15.68 4.21
CA VAL A 153 2.85 -15.45 2.76
C VAL A 153 1.45 -15.31 2.18
N LEU A 154 1.36 -14.65 1.03
CA LEU A 154 0.14 -14.56 0.24
C LEU A 154 -0.29 -15.95 -0.28
N ASP A 155 -1.55 -16.30 -0.08
CA ASP A 155 -2.24 -17.38 -0.77
C ASP A 155 -3.36 -16.80 -1.65
N ALA A 156 -3.16 -16.87 -2.97
CA ALA A 156 -4.06 -16.32 -3.98
C ALA A 156 -5.03 -17.35 -4.59
N ARG A 157 -5.20 -18.55 -3.99
CA ARG A 157 -6.05 -19.62 -4.58
C ARG A 157 -7.55 -19.33 -4.54
N ALA A 158 -8.00 -18.53 -3.58
CA ALA A 158 -9.39 -18.14 -3.39
C ALA A 158 -9.46 -16.63 -3.12
N PRO A 159 -9.18 -15.80 -4.14
CA PRO A 159 -9.22 -14.36 -3.97
C PRO A 159 -10.67 -13.89 -3.86
N ARG A 160 -10.88 -12.75 -3.22
CA ARG A 160 -12.16 -12.04 -3.25
C ARG A 160 -11.93 -10.60 -3.66
N VAL A 161 -12.91 -10.00 -4.34
CA VAL A 161 -12.91 -8.57 -4.62
C VAL A 161 -13.74 -7.88 -3.55
N THR A 162 -13.21 -6.79 -3.00
CA THR A 162 -13.90 -5.91 -2.05
C THR A 162 -13.77 -4.47 -2.49
N VAL A 163 -14.75 -3.64 -2.13
CA VAL A 163 -14.81 -2.21 -2.46
C VAL A 163 -14.79 -1.44 -1.15
N TRP A 164 -13.87 -0.51 -0.99
CA TRP A 164 -13.68 0.23 0.25
C TRP A 164 -13.84 1.72 -0.01
N ARG A 165 -14.61 2.40 0.84
CA ARG A 165 -14.82 3.84 0.80
C ARG A 165 -13.98 4.54 1.85
N TRP A 166 -13.48 5.72 1.53
CA TRP A 166 -12.82 6.59 2.49
C TRP A 166 -13.85 7.22 3.45
N GLU A 167 -13.63 7.10 4.76
CA GLU A 167 -14.49 7.64 5.81
C GLU A 167 -13.69 8.55 6.76
N GLU A 168 -13.00 9.55 6.19
CA GLU A 168 -12.18 10.58 6.87
C GLU A 168 -10.92 10.08 7.60
N TRP A 169 -11.01 8.97 8.32
CA TRP A 169 -9.97 8.43 9.20
C TRP A 169 -9.36 7.11 8.70
N GLY A 170 -9.82 6.63 7.55
CA GLY A 170 -9.40 5.38 6.94
C GLY A 170 -10.44 4.84 5.97
N PHE A 171 -10.26 3.58 5.59
CA PHE A 171 -11.16 2.89 4.68
C PHE A 171 -12.16 1.99 5.42
N ALA A 172 -13.42 2.06 5.02
CA ALA A 172 -14.48 1.16 5.44
C ALA A 172 -14.92 0.27 4.26
N LEU A 173 -15.25 -0.98 4.54
CA LEU A 173 -15.77 -1.90 3.54
C LEU A 173 -17.18 -1.45 3.12
N CYS A 174 -17.39 -1.21 1.83
CA CYS A 174 -18.74 -1.05 1.28
C CYS A 174 -19.46 -2.39 1.46
N GLY A 175 -20.67 -2.35 2.06
CA GLY A 175 -21.47 -3.55 2.31
C GLY A 175 -21.72 -4.38 1.03
N PRO A 176 -22.06 -5.67 1.19
CA PRO A 176 -22.41 -6.53 0.05
C PRO A 176 -23.65 -6.04 -0.71
#